data_AF-A0A932R8H9-F1
#
_entry.id   AF-A0A932R8H9-F1
#
_cell.length_a   1.000
_cell.length_b   1.000
_cell.length_c   1.000
_cell.angle_alpha   90.00
_cell.angle_beta   90.00
_cell.angle_gamma   90.00
#
_symmetry.space_group_name_H-M   'P 1'
#
loop_
_entity.id
_entity.type
_entity.pdbx_description
1 polymer ?
#
loop_
_entity_poly.entity_id
_entity_poly.type
_entity_poly.pdbx_seq_one_letter_code
_entity_poly.pdbx_strand_id
1 'polypeptide(L)'
;MKKALFILFVMMFAVGIAAAQQLTGDILGPHNVNGHGCSSCHAPHTGAAGNLGTNTASGENYLWGRDFYATTYTLFDGPTLVVTNAGAFAETDTAFHTAACLSCHDGNQTQVQGMTGLTVETIEGGSVTTYLNDGTESLKNDHPVHTAYNPTTTYNWPGTVGADGVITWTVTADVTEFQNNYGRPVRFYASTSGPDGVGSYVECSTCHNPHSVNYNRSTYKGVAKTVKPTNFFVRGWYNTDNPNSNSGQQFCRSCHYSKSNEYVQHYGITTQ
;
A
#
# COMPACT_ATOMS: atom_id res chain seq x y z
N MET A 1 49.72 -16.41 -11.85
CA MET A 1 49.18 -15.02 -11.80
C MET A 1 48.16 -14.73 -12.90
N LYS A 2 48.45 -14.95 -14.20
CA LYS A 2 47.52 -14.64 -15.30
C LYS A 2 46.15 -15.35 -15.20
N LYS A 3 46.11 -16.60 -14.75
CA LYS A 3 44.86 -17.37 -14.55
C LYS A 3 44.01 -16.84 -13.39
N ALA A 4 44.63 -16.43 -12.29
CA ALA A 4 43.93 -15.89 -11.13
C ALA A 4 43.33 -14.51 -11.42
N LEU A 5 44.04 -13.68 -12.17
CA LEU A 5 43.55 -12.37 -12.60
C LEU A 5 42.34 -12.49 -13.55
N PHE A 6 42.38 -13.47 -14.45
CA PHE A 6 41.27 -13.75 -15.37
C PHE A 6 40.02 -14.23 -14.62
N ILE A 7 40.18 -15.13 -13.65
CA ILE A 7 39.07 -15.61 -12.82
C ILE A 7 38.44 -14.47 -12.01
N LEU A 8 39.26 -13.59 -11.42
CA LEU A 8 38.78 -12.42 -10.69
C LEU A 8 38.00 -11.47 -11.61
N PHE A 9 38.50 -11.23 -12.82
CA PHE A 9 37.84 -10.37 -13.81
C PHE A 9 36.49 -10.95 -14.25
N VAL A 10 36.42 -12.26 -14.48
CA VAL A 10 35.15 -12.95 -14.81
C VAL A 10 34.16 -12.88 -13.65
N MET A 11 34.62 -13.03 -12.40
CA MET A 11 33.74 -12.88 -11.23
C MET A 11 33.24 -11.44 -11.06
N MET A 12 34.11 -10.44 -11.24
CA MET A 12 33.70 -9.03 -11.21
C MET A 12 32.74 -8.68 -12.35
N PHE A 13 32.95 -9.26 -13.54
CA PHE A 13 32.08 -9.06 -14.69
C PHE A 13 30.72 -9.75 -14.49
N ALA A 14 30.68 -10.95 -13.92
CA ALA A 14 29.44 -11.66 -13.59
C ALA A 14 28.64 -10.93 -12.49
N VAL A 15 29.32 -10.41 -11.46
CA VAL A 15 28.70 -9.56 -10.42
C VAL A 15 28.22 -8.23 -11.01
N GLY A 16 28.98 -7.64 -11.95
CA GLY A 16 28.59 -6.43 -12.68
C GLY A 16 27.35 -6.63 -13.55
N ILE A 17 27.22 -7.76 -14.24
CA ILE A 17 26.03 -8.09 -15.04
C ILE A 17 24.83 -8.38 -14.14
N ALA A 18 25.01 -9.08 -13.02
CA ALA A 18 23.93 -9.33 -12.06
C ALA A 18 23.42 -8.04 -11.40
N ALA A 19 24.29 -7.07 -11.14
CA ALA A 19 23.90 -5.74 -10.65
C ALA A 19 23.28 -4.85 -11.76
N ALA A 20 23.59 -5.14 -13.03
CA ALA A 20 23.03 -4.45 -14.20
C ALA A 20 21.70 -5.06 -14.69
N GLN A 21 21.19 -6.12 -14.05
CA GLN A 21 19.78 -6.52 -14.14
C GLN A 21 18.90 -5.52 -13.38
N GLN A 22 19.11 -4.23 -13.61
CA GLN A 22 18.05 -3.26 -13.49
C GLN A 22 17.02 -3.70 -14.53
N LEU A 23 15.82 -4.08 -14.07
CA LEU A 23 14.71 -4.45 -14.94
C LEU A 23 14.71 -3.48 -16.12
N THR A 24 14.85 -3.99 -17.35
CA THR A 24 14.77 -3.20 -18.59
C THR A 24 13.36 -2.66 -18.86
N GLY A 25 12.50 -2.66 -17.83
CA GLY A 25 11.18 -2.06 -17.82
C GLY A 25 11.19 -0.82 -16.94
N ASP A 26 10.54 0.22 -17.45
CA ASP A 26 10.27 1.52 -16.84
C ASP A 26 10.22 1.51 -15.29
N ILE A 27 10.98 2.42 -14.67
CA ILE A 27 11.00 2.68 -13.21
C ILE A 27 9.60 3.10 -12.70
N LEU A 28 8.69 3.52 -13.59
CA LEU A 28 7.29 3.78 -13.26
C LEU A 28 6.47 2.51 -12.99
N GLY A 29 6.94 1.34 -13.43
CA GLY A 29 6.25 0.06 -13.24
C GLY A 29 4.76 0.13 -13.65
N PRO A 30 3.85 -0.54 -12.93
CA PRO A 30 2.42 -0.52 -13.24
C PRO A 30 1.77 0.85 -13.04
N HIS A 31 2.38 1.78 -12.30
CA HIS A 31 1.86 3.13 -12.09
C HIS A 31 2.16 4.08 -13.27
N ASN A 32 2.50 3.56 -14.44
CA ASN A 32 2.42 4.32 -15.67
C ASN A 32 0.94 4.62 -16.01
N VAL A 33 0.48 5.82 -15.68
CA VAL A 33 -0.88 6.29 -15.99
C VAL A 33 -0.87 7.03 -17.32
N ASN A 34 -1.01 6.31 -18.44
CA ASN A 34 -1.05 6.88 -19.80
C ASN A 34 0.16 7.77 -20.16
N GLY A 35 1.36 7.41 -19.70
CA GLY A 35 2.60 8.16 -19.98
C GLY A 35 2.93 9.27 -18.98
N HIS A 36 2.08 9.50 -17.96
CA HIS A 36 2.30 10.54 -16.96
C HIS A 36 3.03 10.05 -15.70
N GLY A 37 2.96 8.75 -15.39
CA GLY A 37 3.74 8.13 -14.30
C GLY A 37 3.66 8.91 -12.99
N CYS A 38 4.82 9.34 -12.48
CA CYS A 38 4.95 10.15 -11.27
C CYS A 38 4.09 11.41 -11.26
N SER A 39 3.94 12.11 -12.40
CA SER A 39 3.21 13.39 -12.44
C SER A 39 1.71 13.21 -12.21
N SER A 40 1.19 11.99 -12.34
CA SER A 40 -0.20 11.64 -12.04
C SER A 40 -0.51 11.77 -10.55
N CYS A 41 0.46 11.46 -9.70
CA CYS A 41 0.33 11.55 -8.23
C CYS A 41 1.03 12.78 -7.66
N HIS A 42 2.08 13.27 -8.33
CA HIS A 42 2.93 14.39 -7.92
C HIS A 42 3.02 15.45 -9.04
N ALA A 43 1.97 16.24 -9.19
CA ALA A 43 1.86 17.40 -10.08
C ALA A 43 2.22 18.72 -9.34
N PRO A 44 3.50 19.14 -9.34
CA PRO A 44 3.97 20.28 -8.55
C PRO A 44 3.32 21.62 -8.94
N HIS A 45 2.78 21.72 -10.16
CA HIS A 45 2.06 22.89 -10.65
C HIS A 45 0.85 22.47 -11.48
N THR A 46 -0.22 23.27 -11.44
CA THR A 46 -1.45 23.11 -12.24
C THR A 46 -2.31 21.88 -11.95
N GLY A 47 -1.92 21.03 -10.99
CA GLY A 47 -2.71 19.87 -10.57
C GLY A 47 -3.13 18.98 -11.72
N ALA A 48 -4.39 18.57 -11.73
CA ALA A 48 -4.97 17.81 -12.82
C ALA A 48 -4.94 18.54 -14.16
N ALA A 49 -5.00 19.88 -14.20
CA ALA A 49 -4.90 20.62 -15.47
C ALA A 49 -3.55 20.38 -16.18
N GLY A 50 -2.48 20.11 -15.42
CA GLY A 50 -1.18 19.72 -15.96
C GLY A 50 -1.15 18.31 -16.59
N ASN A 51 -2.14 17.46 -16.28
CA ASN A 51 -2.30 16.12 -16.83
C ASN A 51 -3.66 15.97 -17.54
N LEU A 52 -4.12 17.00 -18.26
CA LEU A 52 -5.33 17.01 -19.09
C LEU A 52 -6.67 16.84 -18.32
N GLY A 53 -6.64 16.95 -17.00
CA GLY A 53 -7.83 17.06 -16.17
C GLY A 53 -8.45 18.45 -16.17
N THR A 54 -9.63 18.57 -15.57
CA THR A 54 -10.46 19.78 -15.54
C THR A 54 -10.71 20.32 -14.13
N ASN A 55 -10.44 19.53 -13.09
CA ASN A 55 -10.62 19.90 -11.71
C ASN A 55 -9.46 20.79 -11.24
N THR A 56 -9.73 22.08 -11.04
CA THR A 56 -8.73 23.06 -10.60
C THR A 56 -8.32 22.93 -9.13
N ALA A 57 -9.09 22.21 -8.31
CA ALA A 57 -8.79 21.98 -6.89
C ALA A 57 -7.83 20.81 -6.64
N SER A 58 -7.70 19.89 -7.59
CA SER A 58 -6.77 18.74 -7.51
C SER A 58 -5.30 19.16 -7.28
N GLY A 59 -4.87 20.30 -7.82
CA GLY A 59 -3.51 20.83 -7.61
C GLY A 59 -3.24 21.38 -6.22
N GLU A 60 -4.30 21.69 -5.47
CA GLU A 60 -4.23 22.08 -4.05
C GLU A 60 -4.14 20.83 -3.14
N ASN A 61 -4.57 19.67 -3.64
CA ASN A 61 -4.63 18.41 -2.90
C ASN A 61 -3.30 17.66 -2.97
N TYR A 62 -2.34 17.98 -2.11
CA TYR A 62 -1.05 17.28 -2.06
C TYR A 62 -0.30 17.22 -3.40
N LEU A 63 -0.49 18.22 -4.26
CA LEU A 63 0.03 18.22 -5.62
C LEU A 63 -0.56 17.07 -6.45
N TRP A 64 -1.82 16.69 -6.25
CA TRP A 64 -2.43 15.58 -6.97
C TRP A 64 -2.67 15.94 -8.44
N GLY A 65 -2.33 15.01 -9.32
CA GLY A 65 -2.32 15.24 -10.75
C GLY A 65 -3.56 14.78 -11.50
N ARG A 66 -4.65 14.44 -10.81
CA ARG A 66 -5.86 13.85 -11.43
C ARG A 66 -7.14 14.51 -10.94
N ASP A 67 -8.17 14.46 -11.77
CA ASP A 67 -9.50 14.90 -11.37
C ASP A 67 -10.03 14.03 -10.21
N PHE A 68 -10.89 14.63 -9.40
CA PHE A 68 -11.80 13.89 -8.53
C PHE A 68 -13.22 14.20 -8.98
N TYR A 69 -14.04 13.18 -9.22
CA TYR A 69 -15.45 13.36 -9.50
C TYR A 69 -16.31 13.01 -8.30
N ALA A 70 -17.45 13.70 -8.22
CA ALA A 70 -18.42 13.44 -7.18
C ALA A 70 -18.97 12.02 -7.37
N THR A 71 -18.71 11.14 -6.41
CA THR A 71 -19.02 9.70 -6.50
C THR A 71 -19.39 9.20 -5.11
N THR A 72 -20.24 8.16 -5.04
CA THR A 72 -20.62 7.56 -3.76
C THR A 72 -20.32 6.07 -3.78
N TYR A 73 -19.38 5.63 -2.95
CA TYR A 73 -19.03 4.21 -2.83
C TYR A 73 -19.82 3.54 -1.74
N THR A 74 -20.34 2.34 -2.01
CA THR A 74 -20.72 1.42 -0.94
C THR A 74 -19.47 0.72 -0.42
N LEU A 75 -19.14 0.88 0.85
CA LEU A 75 -17.93 0.35 1.49
C LEU A 75 -18.07 -1.12 1.88
N PHE A 76 -16.95 -1.72 2.27
CA PHE A 76 -16.82 -3.13 2.66
C PHE A 76 -17.92 -3.59 3.64
N ASP A 77 -18.15 -2.84 4.71
CA ASP A 77 -19.12 -3.18 5.77
C ASP A 77 -20.55 -2.67 5.50
N GLY A 78 -20.79 -2.03 4.35
CA GLY A 78 -22.09 -1.50 3.94
C GLY A 78 -22.37 0.01 4.12
N PRO A 79 -21.62 0.81 4.92
CA PRO A 79 -21.74 2.27 4.88
C PRO A 79 -21.36 2.87 3.52
N THR A 80 -21.63 4.15 3.33
CA THR A 80 -21.27 4.86 2.11
C THR A 80 -20.17 5.88 2.34
N LEU A 81 -19.19 5.93 1.43
CA LEU A 81 -18.23 7.02 1.32
C LEU A 81 -18.67 7.97 0.21
N VAL A 82 -18.85 9.25 0.55
CA VAL A 82 -19.14 10.29 -0.42
C VAL A 82 -17.85 11.05 -0.73
N VAL A 83 -17.41 10.99 -1.98
CA VAL A 83 -16.34 11.84 -2.48
C VAL A 83 -16.98 13.08 -3.08
N THR A 84 -16.70 14.25 -2.53
CA THR A 84 -17.19 15.52 -3.08
C THR A 84 -16.13 16.14 -3.99
N ASN A 85 -16.51 16.56 -5.20
CA ASN A 85 -15.64 17.31 -6.12
C ASN A 85 -15.51 18.80 -5.72
N ALA A 86 -15.70 19.14 -4.44
CA ALA A 86 -15.77 20.51 -3.97
C ALA A 86 -14.50 20.89 -3.21
N GLY A 87 -13.48 21.35 -3.94
CA GLY A 87 -12.30 22.00 -3.34
C GLY A 87 -11.21 21.05 -2.84
N ALA A 88 -10.38 21.57 -1.94
CA ALA A 88 -9.25 20.84 -1.39
C ALA A 88 -9.68 19.96 -0.19
N PHE A 89 -9.18 18.73 -0.14
CA PHE A 89 -9.28 17.81 0.98
C PHE A 89 -8.37 18.27 2.13
N ALA A 90 -8.85 18.12 3.35
CA ALA A 90 -8.02 18.30 4.53
C ALA A 90 -7.06 17.11 4.71
N GLU A 91 -5.98 17.29 5.48
CA GLU A 91 -5.01 16.20 5.69
C GLU A 91 -5.62 14.97 6.38
N THR A 92 -6.60 15.21 7.24
CA THR A 92 -7.34 14.18 7.98
C THR A 92 -8.60 13.71 7.27
N ASP A 93 -8.81 14.11 6.02
CA ASP A 93 -9.94 13.67 5.22
C ASP A 93 -9.72 12.24 4.72
N THR A 94 -10.43 11.31 5.34
CA THR A 94 -10.42 9.90 4.98
C THR A 94 -10.98 9.63 3.58
N ALA A 95 -11.82 10.51 3.03
CA ALA A 95 -12.33 10.35 1.67
C ALA A 95 -11.22 10.51 0.63
N PHE A 96 -10.26 11.42 0.86
CA PHE A 96 -9.11 11.59 -0.03
C PHE A 96 -8.29 10.31 -0.15
N HIS A 97 -8.02 9.61 0.96
CA HIS A 97 -7.16 8.43 0.96
C HIS A 97 -7.70 7.29 0.10
N THR A 98 -9.02 7.11 0.08
CA THR A 98 -9.68 6.17 -0.84
C THR A 98 -9.76 6.75 -2.26
N ALA A 99 -10.24 7.99 -2.42
CA ALA A 99 -10.46 8.63 -3.73
C ALA A 99 -9.17 8.74 -4.56
N ALA A 100 -8.03 9.03 -3.92
CA ALA A 100 -6.73 9.15 -4.60
C ALA A 100 -6.37 7.86 -5.34
N CYS A 101 -6.53 6.70 -4.69
CA CYS A 101 -6.28 5.42 -5.35
C CYS A 101 -7.32 5.16 -6.44
N LEU A 102 -8.61 5.36 -6.13
CA LEU A 102 -9.69 5.11 -7.08
C LEU A 102 -9.60 5.98 -8.34
N SER A 103 -9.03 7.18 -8.27
CA SER A 103 -8.74 8.06 -9.42
C SER A 103 -7.89 7.39 -10.53
N CYS A 104 -7.25 6.27 -10.24
CA CYS A 104 -6.55 5.43 -11.20
C CYS A 104 -7.05 3.98 -11.26
N HIS A 105 -7.78 3.51 -10.24
CA HIS A 105 -8.12 2.10 -10.07
C HIS A 105 -9.56 1.74 -10.44
N ASP A 106 -10.51 2.68 -10.48
CA ASP A 106 -11.92 2.35 -10.78
C ASP A 106 -12.47 3.00 -12.06
N GLY A 107 -11.85 4.09 -12.54
CA GLY A 107 -12.30 4.88 -13.68
C GLY A 107 -13.67 5.56 -13.50
N ASN A 108 -14.21 5.59 -12.28
CA ASN A 108 -15.38 6.40 -11.91
C ASN A 108 -14.95 7.74 -11.31
N GLN A 109 -13.83 7.76 -10.58
CA GLN A 109 -13.25 9.00 -10.05
C GLN A 109 -12.68 9.95 -11.12
N THR A 110 -12.35 9.45 -12.32
CA THR A 110 -11.74 10.23 -13.41
C THR A 110 -12.21 9.78 -14.79
N GLN A 111 -12.18 10.68 -15.78
CA GLN A 111 -12.64 10.39 -17.17
C GLN A 111 -11.60 9.61 -17.98
N VAL A 112 -10.35 9.57 -17.51
CA VAL A 112 -9.24 8.95 -18.21
C VAL A 112 -8.98 7.59 -17.59
N GLN A 113 -9.09 6.54 -18.41
CA GLN A 113 -8.84 5.16 -18.02
C GLN A 113 -7.49 5.01 -17.29
N GLY A 114 -7.50 4.14 -16.29
CA GLY A 114 -6.49 4.02 -15.24
C GLY A 114 -5.12 3.50 -15.67
N MET A 115 -4.36 3.04 -14.67
CA MET A 115 -3.00 2.54 -14.83
C MET A 115 -2.82 1.61 -16.05
N THR A 116 -1.91 1.95 -16.95
CA THR A 116 -1.62 1.19 -18.19
C THR A 116 -0.30 0.42 -18.13
N GLY A 117 0.46 0.56 -17.05
CA GLY A 117 1.71 -0.18 -16.87
C GLY A 117 1.49 -1.65 -16.48
N LEU A 118 2.53 -2.46 -16.63
CA LEU A 118 2.52 -3.86 -16.19
C LEU A 118 3.12 -3.99 -14.78
N THR A 119 2.50 -4.82 -13.95
CA THR A 119 3.05 -5.20 -12.64
C THR A 119 4.21 -6.18 -12.83
N VAL A 120 5.09 -6.32 -11.83
CA VAL A 120 6.17 -7.32 -11.89
C VAL A 120 5.58 -8.72 -12.00
N GLU A 121 4.51 -8.98 -11.26
CA GLU A 121 3.77 -10.23 -11.28
C GLU A 121 3.20 -10.52 -12.68
N THR A 122 2.70 -9.50 -13.37
CA THR A 122 2.21 -9.65 -14.76
C THR A 122 3.35 -9.98 -15.74
N ILE A 123 4.51 -9.34 -15.58
CA ILE A 123 5.70 -9.63 -16.39
C ILE A 123 6.18 -11.06 -16.16
N GLU A 124 6.05 -11.57 -14.94
CA GLU A 124 6.41 -12.93 -14.55
C GLU A 124 5.36 -13.98 -14.92
N GLY A 125 4.27 -13.57 -15.61
CA GLY A 125 3.24 -14.47 -16.15
C GLY A 125 2.01 -14.64 -15.26
N GLY A 126 1.91 -13.90 -14.16
CA GLY A 126 0.72 -13.80 -13.32
C GLY A 126 -0.39 -12.97 -13.94
N SER A 127 -1.64 -13.24 -13.55
CA SER A 127 -2.78 -12.36 -13.87
C SER A 127 -3.03 -11.44 -12.68
N VAL A 128 -2.82 -10.14 -12.86
CA VAL A 128 -3.12 -9.13 -11.83
C VAL A 128 -4.16 -8.18 -12.38
N THR A 129 -5.33 -8.16 -11.75
CA THR A 129 -6.36 -7.17 -12.05
C THR A 129 -6.00 -5.89 -11.29
N THR A 130 -5.50 -4.89 -12.02
CA THR A 130 -5.18 -3.57 -11.47
C THR A 130 -6.37 -2.62 -11.46
N TYR A 131 -7.48 -3.01 -12.10
CA TYR A 131 -8.65 -2.18 -12.32
C TYR A 131 -9.88 -2.79 -11.62
N LEU A 132 -10.41 -2.08 -10.62
CA LEU A 132 -11.50 -2.47 -9.73
C LEU A 132 -12.90 -2.21 -10.31
N ASN A 133 -13.00 -1.80 -11.58
CA ASN A 133 -14.30 -1.54 -12.18
C ASN A 133 -15.06 -2.85 -12.40
N ASP A 134 -15.93 -3.20 -11.46
CA ASP A 134 -16.90 -4.29 -11.58
C ASP A 134 -18.22 -3.84 -12.21
N GLY A 135 -18.28 -2.62 -12.73
CA GLY A 135 -19.48 -1.97 -13.26
C GLY A 135 -20.37 -1.34 -12.18
N THR A 136 -19.93 -1.34 -10.92
CA THR A 136 -20.66 -0.74 -9.79
C THR A 136 -19.76 0.18 -8.96
N GLU A 137 -20.33 1.23 -8.36
CA GLU A 137 -19.63 2.09 -7.39
C GLU A 137 -19.58 1.41 -6.00
N SER A 138 -18.96 0.24 -5.95
CA SER A 138 -19.00 -0.62 -4.76
C SER A 138 -17.63 -1.20 -4.44
N LEU A 139 -17.17 -0.96 -3.21
CA LEU A 139 -16.05 -1.63 -2.57
C LEU A 139 -16.53 -2.75 -1.62
N LYS A 140 -17.84 -3.01 -1.62
CA LYS A 140 -18.49 -4.01 -0.78
C LYS A 140 -17.88 -5.39 -1.02
N ASN A 141 -17.51 -6.07 0.07
CA ASN A 141 -16.90 -7.40 0.08
C ASN A 141 -15.53 -7.56 -0.59
N ASP A 142 -14.91 -6.49 -1.10
CA ASP A 142 -13.64 -6.58 -1.83
C ASP A 142 -12.48 -5.91 -1.07
N HIS A 143 -12.57 -4.60 -0.84
CA HIS A 143 -11.49 -3.80 -0.27
C HIS A 143 -11.90 -3.15 1.07
N PRO A 144 -11.25 -3.49 2.21
CA PRO A 144 -11.58 -2.94 3.52
C PRO A 144 -10.96 -1.54 3.71
N VAL A 145 -11.39 -0.59 2.88
CA VAL A 145 -10.96 0.82 2.94
C VAL A 145 -12.05 1.69 3.55
N HIS A 146 -11.63 2.81 4.12
CA HIS A 146 -12.51 3.65 4.93
C HIS A 146 -13.18 2.87 6.09
N THR A 147 -12.47 1.88 6.64
CA THR A 147 -12.95 1.05 7.76
C THR A 147 -12.23 1.47 9.03
N ALA A 148 -12.98 1.82 10.08
CA ALA A 148 -12.39 2.16 11.37
C ALA A 148 -11.65 0.95 11.98
N TYR A 149 -10.38 1.14 12.31
CA TYR A 149 -9.60 0.20 13.10
C TYR A 149 -9.81 0.48 14.59
N ASN A 150 -10.43 -0.47 15.29
CA ASN A 150 -10.65 -0.36 16.72
C ASN A 150 -9.62 -1.18 17.52
N PRO A 151 -8.60 -0.56 18.14
CA PRO A 151 -7.58 -1.25 18.92
C PRO A 151 -8.06 -1.69 20.33
N THR A 152 -9.30 -1.38 20.72
CA THR A 152 -9.84 -1.79 22.03
C THR A 152 -10.55 -3.14 21.98
N THR A 153 -10.69 -3.75 20.80
CA THR A 153 -11.29 -5.07 20.65
C THR A 153 -10.28 -6.17 20.99
N THR A 154 -10.77 -7.35 21.37
CA THR A 154 -9.90 -8.51 21.64
C THR A 154 -9.31 -9.13 20.38
N TYR A 155 -9.80 -8.76 19.20
CA TYR A 155 -9.35 -9.30 17.92
C TYR A 155 -8.16 -8.54 17.32
N ASN A 156 -8.04 -7.26 17.68
CA ASN A 156 -7.05 -6.33 17.17
C ASN A 156 -5.90 -6.15 18.15
N TRP A 157 -4.80 -5.58 17.67
CA TRP A 157 -3.66 -5.29 18.53
C TRP A 157 -4.01 -4.18 19.52
N PRO A 158 -3.65 -4.34 20.80
CA PRO A 158 -4.05 -3.42 21.84
C PRO A 158 -3.40 -2.05 21.64
N GLY A 159 -4.19 -1.01 21.82
CA GLY A 159 -3.76 0.37 21.67
C GLY A 159 -4.87 1.36 21.99
N THR A 160 -4.54 2.64 21.88
CA THR A 160 -5.45 3.76 22.11
C THR A 160 -5.44 4.68 20.90
N VAL A 161 -6.60 5.15 20.49
CA VAL A 161 -6.72 6.21 19.47
C VAL A 161 -6.70 7.56 20.19
N GLY A 162 -5.74 8.42 19.82
CA GLY A 162 -5.62 9.76 20.34
C GLY A 162 -6.73 10.70 19.84
N ALA A 163 -6.83 11.89 20.42
CA ALA A 163 -7.74 12.94 19.94
C ALA A 163 -7.40 13.43 18.52
N ASP A 164 -6.17 13.16 18.08
CA ASP A 164 -5.67 13.39 16.72
C ASP A 164 -6.02 12.25 15.75
N GLY A 165 -6.69 11.18 16.20
CA GLY A 165 -7.02 10.00 15.40
C GLY A 165 -5.88 9.00 15.21
N VAL A 166 -4.71 9.24 15.81
CA VAL A 166 -3.53 8.38 15.66
C VAL A 166 -3.58 7.23 16.68
N ILE A 167 -3.26 6.01 16.23
CA ILE A 167 -3.12 4.85 17.14
C ILE A 167 -1.76 4.92 17.85
N THR A 168 -1.81 4.86 19.18
CA THR A 168 -0.66 4.50 20.01
C THR A 168 -0.82 3.05 20.48
N TRP A 169 0.09 2.17 20.07
CA TRP A 169 0.06 0.77 20.48
C TRP A 169 0.42 0.63 21.96
N THR A 170 -0.33 -0.22 22.67
CA THR A 170 0.03 -0.61 24.03
C THR A 170 1.26 -1.51 23.97
N VAL A 171 2.32 -1.15 24.69
CA VAL A 171 3.54 -1.96 24.74
C VAL A 171 3.29 -3.19 25.62
N THR A 172 3.07 -4.33 24.99
CA THR A 172 2.99 -5.65 25.62
C THR A 172 4.14 -6.54 25.14
N ALA A 173 4.34 -7.69 25.80
CA ALA A 173 5.30 -8.69 25.33
C ALA A 173 4.98 -9.14 23.90
N ASP A 174 3.71 -9.42 23.61
CA ASP A 174 3.25 -9.84 22.29
C ASP A 174 3.46 -8.76 21.21
N VAL A 175 3.13 -7.49 21.52
CA VAL A 175 3.33 -6.38 20.58
C VAL A 175 4.82 -6.22 20.25
N THR A 176 5.67 -6.31 21.27
CA THR A 176 7.12 -6.20 21.12
C THR A 176 7.69 -7.36 20.29
N GLU A 177 7.26 -8.58 20.57
CA GLU A 177 7.71 -9.78 19.86
C GLU A 177 7.30 -9.76 18.39
N PHE A 178 6.04 -9.41 18.09
CA PHE A 178 5.57 -9.27 16.71
C PHE A 178 6.34 -8.19 15.96
N GLN A 179 6.56 -7.04 16.60
CA GLN A 179 7.33 -5.93 16.02
C GLN A 179 8.77 -6.36 15.70
N ASN A 180 9.41 -7.10 16.59
CA ASN A 180 10.77 -7.59 16.39
C ASN A 180 10.83 -8.61 15.25
N ASN A 181 9.88 -9.54 15.19
CA ASN A 181 9.89 -10.60 14.20
C ASN A 181 9.48 -10.14 12.80
N TYR A 182 8.51 -9.23 12.70
CA TYR A 182 7.82 -8.91 11.43
C TYR A 182 7.73 -7.42 11.10
N GLY A 183 8.08 -6.52 12.03
CA GLY A 183 8.24 -5.09 11.76
C GLY A 183 6.95 -4.25 11.68
N ARG A 184 5.76 -4.87 11.74
CA ARG A 184 4.42 -4.24 11.62
C ARG A 184 4.37 -3.12 10.56
N PRO A 185 4.41 -3.48 9.27
CA PRO A 185 4.59 -2.51 8.19
C PRO A 185 3.33 -1.72 7.80
N VAL A 186 2.15 -2.08 8.32
CA VAL A 186 0.88 -1.42 8.00
C VAL A 186 0.85 0.02 8.52
N ARG A 187 0.13 0.90 7.83
CA ARG A 187 -0.03 2.32 8.22
C ARG A 187 -1.50 2.71 8.33
N PHE A 188 -1.98 3.03 9.51
CA PHE A 188 -3.34 3.55 9.68
C PHE A 188 -3.40 5.06 9.44
N TYR A 189 -4.58 5.54 9.06
CA TYR A 189 -4.83 6.95 8.78
C TYR A 189 -5.73 7.56 9.82
N ALA A 190 -5.37 8.73 10.31
CA ALA A 190 -6.12 9.42 11.33
C ALA A 190 -7.24 10.24 10.70
N SER A 191 -8.40 10.24 11.36
CA SER A 191 -9.46 11.22 11.13
C SER A 191 -9.76 11.94 12.43
N THR A 192 -9.96 13.25 12.35
CA THR A 192 -10.35 14.11 13.49
C THR A 192 -11.79 14.61 13.39
N SER A 193 -12.44 14.44 12.23
CA SER A 193 -13.75 15.01 11.94
C SER A 193 -14.53 14.24 10.85
N GLY A 194 -14.16 12.98 10.60
CA GLY A 194 -14.84 12.13 9.63
C GLY A 194 -16.29 11.82 10.01
N PRO A 195 -17.06 11.19 9.11
CA PRO A 195 -18.47 10.83 9.35
C PRO A 195 -18.68 10.02 10.64
N ASP A 196 -17.70 9.21 11.03
CA ASP A 196 -17.73 8.40 12.25
C ASP A 196 -16.92 9.01 13.43
N GLY A 197 -16.50 10.27 13.31
CA GLY A 197 -15.79 11.04 14.33
C GLY A 197 -14.26 10.85 14.34
N VAL A 198 -13.65 11.02 15.52
CA VAL A 198 -12.21 10.84 15.71
C VAL A 198 -11.88 9.35 15.71
N GLY A 199 -10.99 8.93 14.82
CA GLY A 199 -10.72 7.51 14.61
C GLY A 199 -9.43 7.27 13.84
N SER A 200 -9.03 6.00 13.81
CA SER A 200 -7.96 5.51 12.95
C SER A 200 -8.54 4.53 11.96
N TYR A 201 -8.19 4.67 10.69
CA TYR A 201 -8.85 4.00 9.58
C TYR A 201 -7.86 3.17 8.77
N VAL A 202 -8.39 2.06 8.26
CA VAL A 202 -7.77 1.27 7.20
C VAL A 202 -8.11 1.94 5.87
N GLU A 203 -7.08 2.24 5.10
CA GLU A 203 -7.17 2.82 3.75
C GLU A 203 -6.35 1.99 2.77
N CYS A 204 -6.45 2.27 1.46
CA CYS A 204 -5.70 1.54 0.43
C CYS A 204 -4.21 1.46 0.79
N SER A 205 -3.65 2.60 1.18
CA SER A 205 -2.25 2.73 1.56
C SER A 205 -1.93 2.27 2.98
N THR A 206 -2.90 1.73 3.73
CA THR A 206 -2.61 0.93 4.93
C THR A 206 -1.94 -0.37 4.56
N CYS A 207 -2.42 -1.01 3.49
CA CYS A 207 -1.89 -2.26 3.00
C CYS A 207 -0.87 -2.05 1.88
N HIS A 208 -1.13 -1.12 0.96
CA HIS A 208 -0.29 -0.91 -0.21
C HIS A 208 0.68 0.26 -0.02
N ASN A 209 1.84 0.17 -0.66
CA ASN A 209 2.79 1.24 -0.83
C ASN A 209 3.08 1.39 -2.32
N PRO A 210 2.57 2.45 -2.97
CA PRO A 210 2.75 2.64 -4.41
C PRO A 210 4.23 2.78 -4.81
N HIS A 211 5.12 3.04 -3.86
CA HIS A 211 6.57 3.10 -4.08
C HIS A 211 7.31 1.77 -3.85
N SER A 212 6.62 0.72 -3.36
CA SER A 212 7.23 -0.55 -2.94
C SER A 212 6.88 -1.66 -3.94
N VAL A 213 7.48 -1.62 -5.13
CA VAL A 213 7.09 -2.46 -6.27
C VAL A 213 7.17 -3.97 -5.95
N ASN A 214 8.33 -4.46 -5.57
CA ASN A 214 8.59 -5.89 -5.39
C ASN A 214 9.42 -6.23 -4.13
N TYR A 215 9.88 -5.21 -3.40
CA TYR A 215 10.59 -5.40 -2.15
C TYR A 215 10.09 -4.44 -1.08
N ASN A 216 9.95 -4.95 0.13
CA ASN A 216 9.74 -4.16 1.33
C ASN A 216 11.03 -4.09 2.16
N ARG A 217 11.28 -2.95 2.81
CA ARG A 217 12.33 -2.76 3.81
C ARG A 217 11.70 -2.52 5.18
N SER A 218 11.94 -3.41 6.14
CA SER A 218 11.44 -3.29 7.51
C SER A 218 12.38 -3.99 8.52
N THR A 219 11.96 -4.07 9.78
CA THR A 219 12.65 -4.87 10.80
C THR A 219 12.11 -6.30 10.78
N TYR A 220 13.02 -7.27 10.67
CA TYR A 220 12.66 -8.69 10.69
C TYR A 220 13.63 -9.44 11.59
N LYS A 221 13.11 -10.29 12.51
CA LYS A 221 13.89 -11.00 13.52
C LYS A 221 14.90 -10.11 14.27
N GLY A 222 14.48 -8.90 14.65
CA GLY A 222 15.29 -7.90 15.34
C GLY A 222 16.30 -7.17 14.44
N VAL A 223 16.41 -7.52 13.15
CA VAL A 223 17.34 -6.90 12.21
C VAL A 223 16.64 -5.80 11.42
N ALA A 224 16.96 -4.55 11.75
CA ALA A 224 16.44 -3.38 11.05
C ALA A 224 16.87 -3.33 9.58
N LYS A 225 16.06 -2.69 8.74
CA LYS A 225 16.32 -2.47 7.30
C LYS A 225 16.52 -3.76 6.50
N THR A 226 16.00 -4.88 6.99
CA THR A 226 16.00 -6.14 6.26
C THR A 226 15.04 -6.04 5.08
N VAL A 227 15.51 -6.48 3.92
CA VAL A 227 14.74 -6.48 2.67
C VAL A 227 14.04 -7.82 2.49
N LYS A 228 12.74 -7.79 2.22
CA LYS A 228 11.92 -8.97 1.95
C LYS A 228 11.13 -8.79 0.65
N PRO A 229 10.89 -9.86 -0.12
CA PRO A 229 10.03 -9.78 -1.28
C PRO A 229 8.61 -9.37 -0.87
N THR A 230 7.97 -8.59 -1.72
CA THR A 230 6.55 -8.26 -1.62
C THR A 230 5.93 -8.36 -3.01
N ASN A 231 4.68 -8.79 -3.10
CA ASN A 231 3.88 -8.75 -4.30
C ASN A 231 2.76 -7.72 -4.15
N PHE A 232 2.21 -7.27 -5.28
CA PHE A 232 1.03 -6.38 -5.35
C PHE A 232 1.20 -5.08 -4.54
N PHE A 233 2.42 -4.55 -4.46
CA PHE A 233 2.71 -3.31 -3.72
C PHE A 233 2.44 -3.40 -2.22
N VAL A 234 2.33 -4.58 -1.64
CA VAL A 234 2.01 -4.71 -0.21
C VAL A 234 3.16 -4.17 0.65
N ARG A 235 2.84 -3.45 1.72
CA ARG A 235 3.78 -2.76 2.61
C ARG A 235 4.72 -3.68 3.37
N GLY A 236 4.50 -4.98 3.38
CA GLY A 236 5.24 -5.93 4.20
C GLY A 236 5.86 -7.08 3.40
N TRP A 237 6.41 -8.04 4.12
CA TRP A 237 6.78 -9.33 3.53
C TRP A 237 5.51 -10.06 3.08
N TYR A 238 5.32 -10.15 1.77
CA TYR A 238 4.14 -10.74 1.15
C TYR A 238 4.56 -11.41 -0.16
N ASN A 239 4.94 -12.69 -0.11
CA ASN A 239 5.46 -13.42 -1.27
C ASN A 239 4.48 -14.55 -1.62
N THR A 240 3.68 -14.34 -2.66
CA THR A 240 2.73 -15.33 -3.18
C THR A 240 3.38 -16.40 -4.05
N ASP A 241 4.60 -16.16 -4.53
CA ASP A 241 5.32 -17.07 -5.42
C ASP A 241 5.99 -18.22 -4.65
N ASN A 242 6.07 -18.11 -3.32
CA ASN A 242 6.53 -19.18 -2.44
C ASN A 242 5.34 -19.80 -1.67
N PRO A 243 4.77 -20.93 -2.14
CA PRO A 243 3.62 -21.57 -1.49
C PRO A 243 3.94 -22.15 -0.10
N ASN A 244 5.22 -22.34 0.23
CA ASN A 244 5.65 -22.78 1.56
C ASN A 244 5.85 -21.60 2.53
N SER A 245 5.81 -20.35 2.03
CA SER A 245 5.96 -19.16 2.85
C SER A 245 4.69 -18.88 3.66
N ASN A 246 4.88 -18.40 4.89
CA ASN A 246 3.79 -17.84 5.70
C ASN A 246 3.68 -16.31 5.60
N SER A 247 4.37 -15.69 4.63
CA SER A 247 4.50 -14.24 4.50
C SER A 247 3.16 -13.50 4.47
N GLY A 248 2.23 -13.96 3.63
CA GLY A 248 0.88 -13.40 3.55
C GLY A 248 0.13 -13.46 4.87
N GLN A 249 0.21 -14.57 5.60
CA GLN A 249 -0.41 -14.68 6.92
C GLN A 249 0.22 -13.72 7.92
N GLN A 250 1.55 -13.60 7.94
CA GLN A 250 2.23 -12.67 8.86
C GLN A 250 1.91 -11.22 8.55
N PHE A 251 1.73 -10.86 7.27
CA PHE A 251 1.26 -9.55 6.89
C PHE A 251 -0.13 -9.25 7.46
N CYS A 252 -1.12 -10.12 7.25
CA CYS A 252 -2.49 -9.94 7.76
C CYS A 252 -2.53 -9.87 9.30
N ARG A 253 -1.63 -10.60 9.97
CA ARG A 253 -1.46 -10.56 11.43
C ARG A 253 -0.95 -9.22 11.94
N SER A 254 -0.52 -8.29 11.08
CA SER A 254 -0.22 -6.91 11.48
C SER A 254 -1.45 -6.16 12.01
N CYS A 255 -2.66 -6.61 11.63
CA CYS A 255 -3.93 -6.05 12.09
C CYS A 255 -4.66 -7.02 13.04
N HIS A 256 -4.66 -8.32 12.71
CA HIS A 256 -5.43 -9.35 13.40
C HIS A 256 -4.66 -10.05 14.53
N TYR A 257 -4.57 -9.40 15.69
CA TYR A 257 -3.89 -9.93 16.89
C TYR A 257 -4.37 -11.33 17.26
N SER A 258 -5.68 -11.57 17.31
CA SER A 258 -6.24 -12.89 17.67
C SER A 258 -5.86 -14.04 16.74
N LYS A 259 -5.23 -13.75 15.59
CA LYS A 259 -4.72 -14.72 14.62
C LYS A 259 -3.20 -14.81 14.62
N SER A 260 -2.51 -13.99 15.42
CA SER A 260 -1.06 -13.93 15.48
C SER A 260 -0.48 -15.10 16.27
N ASN A 261 0.80 -15.38 16.05
CA ASN A 261 1.53 -16.40 16.79
C ASN A 261 1.65 -16.03 18.27
N GLU A 262 1.77 -14.74 18.55
CA GLU A 262 1.94 -14.19 19.89
C GLU A 262 0.67 -14.38 20.72
N TYR A 263 -0.52 -14.15 20.15
CA TYR A 263 -1.79 -14.38 20.84
C TYR A 263 -1.97 -15.83 21.33
N VAL A 264 -1.58 -16.81 20.49
CA VAL A 264 -1.63 -18.24 20.86
C VAL A 264 -0.36 -18.73 21.56
N GLN A 265 0.56 -17.82 21.91
CA GLN A 265 1.82 -18.10 22.59
C GLN A 265 2.73 -19.12 21.87
N HIS A 266 2.66 -19.16 20.55
CA HIS A 266 3.51 -20.01 19.70
C HIS A 266 4.64 -19.19 19.11
N TYR A 267 5.57 -18.76 19.96
CA TYR A 267 6.71 -17.94 19.60
C TYR A 267 7.72 -18.73 18.77
N GLY A 268 7.92 -18.33 17.51
CA GLY A 268 8.83 -18.99 16.59
C GLY A 268 8.24 -19.16 15.20
N ILE A 269 8.86 -18.51 14.23
CA ILE A 269 8.63 -18.84 12.82
C ILE A 269 9.23 -20.24 12.63
N THR A 270 8.43 -21.31 12.59
CA THR A 270 8.83 -22.50 11.84
C THR A 270 8.88 -22.06 10.38
N THR A 271 10.03 -21.53 9.99
CA THR A 271 10.40 -21.32 8.59
C THR A 271 10.44 -22.70 7.98
N GLN A 272 9.44 -23.05 7.18
CA GLN A 272 9.74 -23.76 5.94
C GLN A 272 9.97 -22.70 4.87
#